data_AF-S9SSU0-F1
#
_entry.id   AF-S9SSU0-F1
#
_cell.length_a   1.000
_cell.length_b   1.000
_cell.length_c   1.000
_cell.angle_alpha   90.00
_cell.angle_beta   90.00
_cell.angle_gamma   90.00
#
_symmetry.space_group_name_H-M   'P 1'
#
loop_
_entity.id
_entity.type
_entity.pdbx_description
1 polymer ?
#
loop_
_entity_poly.entity_id
_entity_poly.type
_entity_poly.pdbx_seq_one_letter_code
_entity_poly.pdbx_strand_id
1 'polypeptide(L)'
;MAFEKDLPQWKEKGVKPPQSKLDEGWKVQDKPPAAWLNWQMNKTYEALKEVQEKAAEKTEVASAIEDSKKYTDQKVAGIDLTKITPDSIGATKKTDFDTHTADKTKHITADERNAWNAKETPGGAQEKANQAETNAKNYIDTKAWQKHKVASDDGTAIDISNRDLNSIVHTGFYKGTNMGNSPALLHGWGYVEVIAHGLGSWVLQKVYDLHADRFYMRRLQDNGWTAWTQDLFQSGVDAKNSIAGAINAKGVPASANDDFATLAAKISQIKTELSLVDSKISWSNTHSPSMYGDDKKVVYDYVVATMPNMKNAFAFDGSIWLDNEKTNSDNSAGSARAYLEDWNGKTCDINSIGHSTRWGYNYATNIFMLNGRKGYKTVTSFWDGDKEATHTSTSIQIPDGFDVSRPCLLKVKWEFYPIAGRFYQVSISCGVNGTITTC
;
A
#
# COMPACT_ATOMS: atom_id res chain seq x y z
N MET A 1 131.07 52.99 -21.41
CA MET A 1 132.29 53.80 -21.27
C MET A 1 133.40 52.85 -20.89
N ALA A 2 134.22 52.50 -21.87
CA ALA A 2 135.47 51.81 -21.62
C ALA A 2 136.30 52.65 -20.66
N PHE A 3 136.91 52.00 -19.67
CA PHE A 3 137.74 52.71 -18.73
C PHE A 3 139.01 53.21 -19.44
N GLU A 4 139.18 54.53 -19.51
CA GLU A 4 140.25 55.15 -20.30
C GLU A 4 141.63 55.10 -19.64
N LYS A 5 141.68 54.84 -18.33
CA LYS A 5 142.92 54.80 -17.57
C LYS A 5 143.29 53.36 -17.25
N ASP A 6 144.55 53.04 -17.57
CA ASP A 6 145.17 51.81 -17.12
C ASP A 6 145.08 51.71 -15.61
N LEU A 7 144.75 50.51 -15.13
CA LEU A 7 144.70 50.24 -13.70
C LEU A 7 146.11 50.41 -13.11
N PRO A 8 146.25 51.03 -11.93
CA PRO A 8 147.53 51.14 -11.23
C PRO A 8 147.96 49.75 -10.77
N GLN A 9 148.66 49.02 -11.66
CA GLN A 9 148.94 47.61 -11.46
C GLN A 9 149.97 47.42 -10.35
N TRP A 10 149.50 46.91 -9.21
CA TRP A 10 150.35 46.56 -8.08
C TRP A 10 150.13 45.10 -7.70
N LYS A 11 151.04 44.22 -8.11
CA LYS A 11 150.91 42.76 -7.93
C LYS A 11 151.44 42.25 -6.59
N GLU A 12 152.29 43.03 -5.93
CA GLU A 12 152.90 42.63 -4.66
C GLU A 12 151.83 42.68 -3.56
N LYS A 13 151.48 41.52 -3.00
CA LYS A 13 150.34 41.39 -2.08
C LYS A 13 150.57 42.04 -0.72
N GLY A 14 151.83 42.16 -0.29
CA GLY A 14 152.15 42.73 1.01
C GLY A 14 151.55 41.98 2.20
N VAL A 15 151.52 42.63 3.36
CA VAL A 15 150.93 42.13 4.61
C VAL A 15 149.96 43.17 5.14
N LYS A 16 148.75 42.75 5.52
CA LYS A 16 147.73 43.65 6.08
C LYS A 16 148.24 44.30 7.38
N PRO A 17 148.13 45.63 7.53
CA PRO A 17 148.37 46.30 8.81
C PRO A 17 147.46 45.73 9.93
N PRO A 18 147.89 45.76 11.21
CA PRO A 18 147.01 45.48 12.32
C PRO A 18 145.80 46.43 12.31
N GLN A 19 144.66 45.95 12.80
CA GLN A 19 143.39 46.68 12.69
C GLN A 19 143.45 48.07 13.31
N SER A 20 144.13 48.24 14.45
CA SER A 20 144.34 49.55 15.07
C SER A 20 144.98 50.58 14.13
N LYS A 21 145.89 50.16 13.24
CA LYS A 21 146.51 51.05 12.25
C LYS A 21 145.62 51.32 11.04
N LEU A 22 144.70 50.44 10.70
CA LEU A 22 143.70 50.70 9.65
C LEU A 22 142.66 51.71 10.11
N ASP A 23 142.30 51.66 11.40
CA ASP A 23 141.31 52.56 11.98
C ASP A 23 141.91 53.96 12.26
N GLU A 24 143.15 54.03 12.75
CA GLU A 24 143.81 55.30 13.11
C GLU A 24 144.57 55.98 11.96
N GLY A 25 145.01 55.23 10.94
CA GLY A 25 145.84 55.73 9.84
C GLY A 25 147.33 55.96 10.16
N TRP A 26 148.08 56.51 9.20
CA TRP A 26 149.51 56.84 9.36
C TRP A 26 149.68 58.17 10.10
N LYS A 27 150.47 58.17 11.18
CA LYS A 27 150.77 59.40 11.95
C LYS A 27 152.06 60.07 11.46
N VAL A 28 152.21 61.36 11.76
CA VAL A 28 153.44 62.10 11.42
C VAL A 28 154.64 61.44 12.12
N GLN A 29 155.72 61.18 11.37
CA GLN A 29 156.89 60.37 11.75
C GLN A 29 156.71 58.84 11.71
N ASP A 30 155.53 58.30 11.38
CA ASP A 30 155.41 56.86 11.12
C ASP A 30 156.22 56.48 9.87
N LYS A 31 157.06 55.46 10.01
CA LYS A 31 157.79 54.83 8.89
C LYS A 31 157.11 53.48 8.57
N PRO A 32 156.06 53.49 7.73
CA PRO A 32 155.28 52.29 7.46
C PRO A 32 156.13 51.20 6.80
N PRO A 33 156.00 49.92 7.21
CA PRO A 33 156.65 48.82 6.51
C PRO A 33 156.19 48.75 5.05
N ALA A 34 157.10 48.48 4.13
CA ALA A 34 156.77 48.35 2.71
C ALA A 34 155.69 47.30 2.44
N ALA A 35 155.66 46.22 3.24
CA ALA A 35 154.62 45.19 3.15
C ALA A 35 153.20 45.74 3.37
N TRP A 36 153.03 46.75 4.23
CA TRP A 36 151.71 47.34 4.52
C TRP A 36 151.22 48.22 3.38
N LEU A 37 152.13 49.00 2.79
CA LEU A 37 151.83 49.82 1.62
C LEU A 37 151.51 48.94 0.40
N ASN A 38 152.26 47.84 0.21
CA ASN A 38 152.01 46.87 -0.85
C ASN A 38 150.60 46.26 -0.75
N TRP A 39 150.15 45.90 0.46
CA TRP A 39 148.81 45.34 0.68
C TRP A 39 147.69 46.30 0.28
N GLN A 40 147.78 47.57 0.70
CA GLN A 40 146.79 48.57 0.34
C GLN A 40 146.75 48.78 -1.18
N MET A 41 147.92 48.95 -1.80
CA MET A 41 148.01 49.20 -3.25
C MET A 41 147.48 48.01 -4.07
N ASN A 42 147.79 46.78 -3.68
CA ASN A 42 147.27 45.59 -4.35
C ASN A 42 145.76 45.42 -4.19
N LYS A 43 145.22 45.64 -2.99
CA LYS A 43 143.76 45.52 -2.76
C LYS A 43 142.97 46.59 -3.50
N THR A 44 143.50 47.81 -3.57
CA THR A 44 142.92 48.88 -4.39
C THR A 44 142.96 48.51 -5.88
N TYR A 45 144.07 47.93 -6.37
CA TYR A 45 144.15 47.45 -7.76
C TYR A 45 143.13 46.33 -8.06
N GLU A 46 143.02 45.29 -7.24
CA GLU A 46 142.09 44.17 -7.47
C GLU A 46 140.63 44.62 -7.47
N ALA A 47 140.23 45.50 -6.54
CA ALA A 47 138.87 46.04 -6.49
C ALA A 47 138.53 46.88 -7.73
N LEU A 48 139.46 47.74 -8.16
CA LEU A 48 139.28 48.53 -9.38
C LEU A 48 139.22 47.63 -10.62
N LYS A 49 140.02 46.57 -10.67
CA LYS A 49 139.98 45.59 -11.75
C LYS A 49 138.62 44.90 -11.88
N GLU A 50 138.05 44.43 -10.76
CA GLU A 50 136.74 43.78 -10.75
C GLU A 50 135.63 44.72 -11.26
N VAL A 51 135.66 46.00 -10.85
CA VAL A 51 134.72 47.01 -11.33
C VAL A 51 134.88 47.24 -12.83
N GLN A 52 136.11 47.26 -13.36
CA GLN A 52 136.34 47.41 -14.79
C GLN A 52 135.87 46.21 -15.62
N GLU A 53 136.06 44.99 -15.13
CA GLU A 53 135.72 43.75 -15.86
C GLU A 53 134.22 43.41 -15.83
N LYS A 54 133.49 43.80 -14.77
CA LYS A 54 132.06 43.44 -14.60
C LYS A 54 131.06 44.55 -14.90
N ALA A 55 131.51 45.79 -15.08
CA ALA A 55 130.60 46.88 -15.43
C ALA A 55 130.15 46.75 -16.88
N ALA A 56 128.86 46.52 -17.10
CA ALA A 56 128.26 46.66 -18.43
C ALA A 56 128.33 48.13 -18.86
N GLU A 57 128.72 48.39 -20.11
CA GLU A 57 128.76 49.76 -20.59
C GLU A 57 127.35 50.35 -20.68
N LYS A 58 127.15 51.55 -20.13
CA LYS A 58 125.86 52.28 -20.20
C LYS A 58 125.29 52.37 -21.63
N THR A 59 126.17 52.41 -22.62
CA THR A 59 125.85 52.44 -24.05
C THR A 59 125.21 51.13 -24.54
N GLU A 60 125.70 49.96 -24.13
CA GLU A 60 125.13 48.67 -24.53
C GLU A 60 123.73 48.44 -23.94
N VAL A 61 123.53 48.81 -22.67
CA VAL A 61 122.22 48.72 -22.01
C VAL A 61 121.20 49.65 -22.69
N ALA A 62 121.62 50.85 -23.09
CA ALA A 62 120.75 51.79 -23.81
C ALA A 62 120.35 51.24 -25.19
N SER A 63 121.30 50.68 -25.95
CA SER A 63 121.03 50.06 -27.24
C SER A 63 120.06 48.87 -27.13
N ALA A 64 120.21 48.01 -26.11
CA ALA A 64 119.31 46.86 -25.91
C ALA A 64 117.85 47.28 -25.63
N ILE A 65 117.65 48.38 -24.89
CA ILE A 65 116.32 48.95 -24.63
C ILE A 65 115.73 49.50 -25.93
N GLU A 66 116.53 50.23 -26.71
CA GLU A 66 116.09 50.80 -27.98
C GLU A 66 115.71 49.72 -28.99
N ASP A 67 116.53 48.66 -29.12
CA ASP A 67 116.26 47.52 -30.00
C ASP A 67 114.97 46.77 -29.59
N SER A 68 114.74 46.58 -28.29
CA SER A 68 113.51 45.94 -27.78
C SER A 68 112.26 46.78 -28.07
N LYS A 69 112.38 48.11 -27.92
CA LYS A 69 111.30 49.03 -28.26
C LYS A 69 111.02 48.98 -29.76
N LYS A 70 112.06 49.07 -30.58
CA LYS A 70 111.98 49.04 -32.05
C LYS A 70 111.36 47.74 -32.55
N TYR A 71 111.73 46.59 -31.97
CA TYR A 71 111.12 45.30 -32.29
C TYR A 71 109.62 45.29 -31.99
N THR A 72 109.23 45.79 -30.81
CA THR A 72 107.81 45.85 -30.41
C THR A 72 107.04 46.78 -31.35
N ASP A 73 107.56 47.99 -31.59
CA ASP A 73 106.97 48.97 -32.50
C ASP A 73 106.82 48.39 -33.91
N GLN A 74 107.82 47.68 -34.43
CA GLN A 74 107.76 47.01 -35.75
C GLN A 74 106.66 45.95 -35.82
N LYS A 75 106.47 45.17 -34.76
CA LYS A 75 105.44 44.12 -34.72
C LYS A 75 104.02 44.70 -34.65
N VAL A 76 103.85 45.84 -33.98
CA VAL A 76 102.53 46.48 -33.87
C VAL A 76 102.25 47.47 -35.00
N ALA A 77 103.28 48.00 -35.69
CA ALA A 77 103.12 48.98 -36.77
C ALA A 77 102.29 48.46 -37.95
N GLY A 78 102.30 47.14 -38.19
CA GLY A 78 101.48 46.50 -39.22
C GLY A 78 100.03 46.23 -38.78
N ILE A 79 99.71 46.41 -37.49
CA ILE A 79 98.36 46.17 -36.96
C ILE A 79 97.54 47.44 -37.16
N ASP A 80 96.69 47.42 -38.18
CA ASP A 80 95.69 48.45 -38.37
C ASP A 80 94.49 48.19 -37.44
N LEU A 81 94.51 48.81 -36.26
CA LEU A 81 93.42 48.71 -35.27
C LEU A 81 92.06 49.14 -35.84
N THR A 82 92.04 49.99 -36.88
CA THR A 82 90.78 50.43 -37.51
C THR A 82 90.16 49.34 -38.38
N LYS A 83 90.94 48.32 -38.77
CA LYS A 83 90.45 47.14 -39.49
C LYS A 83 89.99 46.02 -38.57
N ILE A 84 90.23 46.11 -37.26
CA ILE A 84 89.72 45.15 -36.28
C ILE A 84 88.26 45.49 -35.99
N THR A 85 87.36 44.88 -36.75
CA THR A 85 85.91 44.95 -36.58
C THR A 85 85.36 43.59 -36.14
N PRO A 86 84.14 43.50 -35.61
CA PRO A 86 83.48 42.22 -35.35
C PRO A 86 83.52 41.28 -36.57
N ASP A 87 83.32 41.81 -37.78
CA ASP A 87 83.41 41.04 -39.03
C ASP A 87 84.82 40.45 -39.25
N SER A 88 85.88 41.20 -38.93
CA SER A 88 87.27 40.76 -39.13
C SER A 88 87.73 39.65 -38.18
N ILE A 89 87.06 39.48 -37.03
CA ILE A 89 87.39 38.48 -36.00
C ILE A 89 86.33 37.38 -35.86
N GLY A 90 85.28 37.40 -36.69
CA GLY A 90 84.17 36.45 -36.62
C GLY A 90 83.26 36.63 -35.40
N ALA A 91 83.22 37.83 -34.81
CA ALA A 91 82.33 38.17 -33.70
C ALA A 91 81.03 38.79 -34.23
N THR A 92 79.92 38.51 -33.54
CA THR A 92 78.61 39.09 -33.87
C THR A 92 78.57 40.58 -33.55
N LYS A 93 77.98 41.40 -34.43
CA LYS A 93 77.76 42.82 -34.15
C LYS A 93 76.71 42.98 -33.06
N LYS A 94 76.89 43.98 -32.19
CA LYS A 94 75.88 44.35 -31.20
C LYS A 94 74.50 44.61 -31.85
N THR A 95 74.49 45.23 -33.03
CA THR A 95 73.27 45.49 -33.80
C THR A 95 72.53 44.22 -34.21
N ASP A 96 73.27 43.17 -34.59
CA ASP A 96 72.68 41.91 -35.04
C ASP A 96 72.08 41.14 -33.86
N PHE A 97 72.78 41.17 -32.72
CA PHE A 97 72.27 40.60 -31.46
C PHE A 97 71.05 41.34 -30.94
N ASP A 98 71.07 42.67 -30.94
CA ASP A 98 69.93 43.49 -30.53
C ASP A 98 68.72 43.25 -31.48
N THR A 99 68.98 43.12 -32.79
CA THR A 99 67.96 42.78 -33.79
C THR A 99 67.35 41.40 -33.57
N HIS A 100 68.17 40.39 -33.25
CA HIS A 100 67.67 39.06 -32.88
C HIS A 100 66.84 39.11 -31.60
N THR A 101 67.31 39.83 -30.56
CA THR A 101 66.63 39.94 -29.26
C THR A 101 65.29 40.66 -29.36
N ALA A 102 65.17 41.65 -30.25
CA ALA A 102 63.91 42.35 -30.51
C ALA A 102 62.91 41.52 -31.34
N ASP A 103 63.37 40.45 -31.99
CA ASP A 103 62.54 39.66 -32.89
C ASP A 103 61.71 38.62 -32.14
N LYS A 104 60.41 38.90 -32.00
CA LYS A 104 59.44 37.99 -31.36
C LYS A 104 58.98 36.84 -32.28
N THR A 105 59.52 36.75 -33.49
CA THR A 105 59.07 35.82 -34.53
C THR A 105 60.10 34.76 -34.86
N LYS A 106 61.40 35.10 -34.88
CA LYS A 106 62.51 34.26 -35.36
C LYS A 106 62.72 32.89 -34.70
N HIS A 107 62.07 32.59 -33.58
CA HIS A 107 62.25 31.31 -32.85
C HIS A 107 61.45 30.14 -33.42
N ILE A 108 60.40 30.40 -34.20
CA ILE A 108 59.61 29.37 -34.88
C ILE A 108 59.27 29.87 -36.29
N THR A 109 59.14 28.95 -37.23
CA THR A 109 58.67 29.28 -38.58
C THR A 109 57.22 29.77 -38.54
N ALA A 110 56.80 30.50 -39.58
CA ALA A 110 55.40 30.91 -39.73
C ALA A 110 54.46 29.70 -39.77
N ASP A 111 54.89 28.61 -40.41
CA ASP A 111 54.14 27.37 -40.53
C ASP A 111 53.94 26.70 -39.16
N GLU A 112 54.99 26.61 -38.33
CA GLU A 112 54.88 26.09 -36.96
C GLU A 112 53.96 26.95 -36.09
N ARG A 113 54.04 28.28 -36.20
CA ARG A 113 53.18 29.21 -35.47
C ARG A 113 51.71 29.01 -35.85
N ASN A 114 51.44 28.91 -37.14
CA ASN A 114 50.09 28.68 -37.65
C ASN A 114 49.56 27.31 -37.20
N ALA A 115 50.40 26.27 -37.25
CA ALA A 115 50.05 24.95 -36.78
C ALA A 115 49.75 24.93 -35.27
N TRP A 116 50.54 25.61 -34.44
CA TRP A 116 50.29 25.73 -33.00
C TRP A 116 49.01 26.50 -32.70
N ASN A 117 48.82 27.65 -33.33
CA ASN A 117 47.60 28.47 -33.15
C ASN A 117 46.33 27.75 -33.64
N ALA A 118 46.46 26.80 -34.57
CA ALA A 118 45.35 26.01 -35.07
C ALA A 118 44.99 24.79 -34.19
N LYS A 119 45.86 24.36 -33.27
CA LYS A 119 45.61 23.11 -32.49
C LYS A 119 44.38 23.20 -31.59
N GLU A 120 44.11 24.35 -31.02
CA GLU A 120 42.87 24.62 -30.28
C GLU A 120 42.61 26.13 -30.29
N THR A 121 41.38 26.52 -30.56
CA THR A 121 40.96 27.93 -30.53
C THR A 121 39.83 28.09 -29.52
N PRO A 122 39.57 29.30 -29.00
CA PRO A 122 38.37 29.54 -28.18
C PRO A 122 37.07 29.08 -28.86
N GLY A 123 36.97 29.23 -30.19
CA GLY A 123 35.84 28.74 -30.98
C GLY A 123 35.76 27.21 -31.02
N GLY A 124 36.87 26.54 -31.31
CA GLY A 124 36.94 25.07 -31.32
C GLY A 124 36.64 24.43 -29.96
N ALA A 125 37.11 25.06 -28.88
CA ALA A 125 36.80 24.63 -27.52
C ALA A 125 35.30 24.79 -27.21
N GLN A 126 34.68 25.91 -27.63
CA GLN A 126 33.25 26.15 -27.46
C GLN A 126 32.41 25.13 -28.25
N GLU A 127 32.78 24.82 -29.49
CA GLU A 127 32.10 23.81 -30.30
C GLU A 127 32.14 22.43 -29.63
N LYS A 128 33.31 22.02 -29.11
CA LYS A 128 33.45 20.77 -28.34
C LYS A 128 32.61 20.76 -27.07
N ALA A 129 32.53 21.88 -26.35
CA ALA A 129 31.70 22.01 -25.16
C ALA A 129 30.21 21.89 -25.49
N ASN A 130 29.74 22.58 -26.54
CA ASN A 130 28.35 22.50 -27.02
C ASN A 130 28.01 21.07 -27.48
N GLN A 131 28.94 20.40 -28.16
CA GLN A 131 28.76 19.00 -28.57
C GLN A 131 28.68 18.07 -27.36
N ALA A 132 29.52 18.27 -26.33
CA ALA A 132 29.47 17.49 -25.11
C ALA A 132 28.14 17.69 -24.35
N GLU A 133 27.65 18.92 -24.26
CA GLU A 133 26.35 19.24 -23.66
C GLU A 133 25.21 18.57 -24.44
N THR A 134 25.25 18.65 -25.78
CA THR A 134 24.28 17.99 -26.67
C THR A 134 24.29 16.48 -26.47
N ASN A 135 25.48 15.87 -26.43
CA ASN A 135 25.64 14.44 -26.19
C ASN A 135 25.11 14.02 -24.82
N ALA A 136 25.32 14.83 -23.77
CA ALA A 136 24.82 14.56 -22.43
C ALA A 136 23.28 14.63 -22.36
N LYS A 137 22.67 15.65 -22.96
CA LYS A 137 21.20 15.78 -23.07
C LYS A 137 20.62 14.58 -23.82
N ASN A 138 21.17 14.27 -25.00
CA ASN A 138 20.76 13.12 -25.79
C ASN A 138 20.88 11.80 -25.00
N TYR A 139 21.97 11.62 -24.25
CA TYR A 139 22.17 10.44 -23.43
C TYR A 139 21.10 10.30 -22.34
N ILE A 140 20.68 11.38 -21.69
CA ILE A 140 19.64 11.34 -20.64
C ILE A 140 18.24 11.17 -21.25
N ASP A 141 17.92 11.91 -22.31
CA ASP A 141 16.59 11.98 -22.90
C ASP A 141 16.19 10.68 -23.62
N THR A 142 17.18 9.98 -24.20
CA THR A 142 16.97 8.70 -24.91
C THR A 142 16.77 7.51 -23.98
N LYS A 143 17.06 7.64 -22.69
CA LYS A 143 16.90 6.53 -21.74
C LYS A 143 15.42 6.25 -21.50
N ALA A 144 15.07 4.97 -21.39
CA ALA A 144 13.72 4.49 -21.10
C ALA A 144 13.44 4.44 -19.58
N TRP A 145 13.84 5.49 -18.85
CA TRP A 145 13.52 5.63 -17.43
C TRP A 145 12.14 6.24 -17.24
N GLN A 146 11.60 6.08 -16.04
CA GLN A 146 10.31 6.65 -15.66
C GLN A 146 10.38 8.19 -15.71
N LYS A 147 9.78 8.80 -16.74
CA LYS A 147 9.76 10.26 -16.94
C LYS A 147 8.65 10.98 -16.17
N HIS A 148 7.63 10.24 -15.71
CA HIS A 148 6.53 10.79 -14.91
C HIS A 148 6.78 10.54 -13.41
N LYS A 149 6.66 11.60 -12.60
CA LYS A 149 6.90 11.53 -11.16
C LYS A 149 5.77 10.78 -10.45
N VAL A 150 6.06 9.59 -9.93
CA VAL A 150 5.10 8.73 -9.22
C VAL A 150 5.13 8.86 -7.70
N ALA A 151 6.18 9.49 -7.15
CA ALA A 151 6.37 9.73 -5.71
C ALA A 151 7.16 11.05 -5.50
N SER A 152 7.20 11.56 -4.28
CA SER A 152 8.08 12.68 -3.89
C SER A 152 9.55 12.27 -3.92
N ASP A 153 10.46 13.25 -3.99
CA ASP A 153 11.91 12.98 -4.11
C ASP A 153 12.52 12.36 -2.84
N ASP A 154 11.84 12.49 -1.70
CA ASP A 154 12.17 11.87 -0.43
C ASP A 154 11.63 10.42 -0.30
N GLY A 155 11.01 9.90 -1.36
CA GLY A 155 10.37 8.58 -1.38
C GLY A 155 8.98 8.54 -0.74
N THR A 156 8.46 9.66 -0.23
CA THR A 156 7.10 9.71 0.30
C THR A 156 6.06 9.85 -0.81
N ALA A 157 4.81 9.52 -0.50
CA ALA A 157 3.70 9.79 -1.41
C ALA A 157 3.52 11.31 -1.63
N ILE A 158 3.10 11.69 -2.84
CA ILE A 158 2.91 13.08 -3.26
C ILE A 158 1.73 13.69 -2.48
N ASP A 159 1.95 14.84 -1.83
CA ASP A 159 0.89 15.52 -1.08
C ASP A 159 -0.12 16.20 -2.04
N ILE A 160 -1.38 15.82 -1.92
CA ILE A 160 -2.52 16.36 -2.69
C ILE A 160 -3.60 16.94 -1.76
N SER A 161 -3.20 17.40 -0.57
CA SER A 161 -4.15 18.00 0.37
C SER A 161 -4.89 19.18 -0.25
N ASN A 162 -6.18 19.29 0.07
CA ASN A 162 -7.10 20.31 -0.48
C ASN A 162 -7.33 20.23 -2.00
N ARG A 163 -6.99 19.11 -2.65
CA ARG A 163 -7.26 18.88 -4.07
C ARG A 163 -8.46 17.97 -4.30
N ASP A 164 -9.06 18.09 -5.48
CA ASP A 164 -10.13 17.21 -5.93
C ASP A 164 -9.56 15.92 -6.56
N LEU A 165 -9.94 14.75 -6.04
CA LEU A 165 -9.52 13.45 -6.56
C LEU A 165 -9.98 13.20 -8.00
N ASN A 166 -11.04 13.85 -8.48
CA ASN A 166 -11.42 13.76 -9.88
C ASN A 166 -10.37 14.36 -10.82
N SER A 167 -9.50 15.24 -10.32
CA SER A 167 -8.40 15.85 -11.08
C SER A 167 -7.07 15.07 -11.02
N ILE A 168 -6.98 14.06 -10.15
CA ILE A 168 -5.76 13.26 -9.95
C ILE A 168 -5.83 12.02 -10.85
N VAL A 169 -5.48 12.20 -12.12
CA VAL A 169 -5.67 11.21 -13.19
C VAL A 169 -4.37 10.62 -13.74
N HIS A 170 -3.22 11.01 -13.20
CA HIS A 170 -1.93 10.45 -13.58
C HIS A 170 -1.49 9.35 -12.62
N THR A 171 -0.71 8.40 -13.12
CA THR A 171 -0.22 7.28 -12.32
C THR A 171 0.70 7.76 -11.21
N GLY A 172 0.44 7.38 -9.96
CA GLY A 172 1.30 7.73 -8.84
C GLY A 172 0.75 7.30 -7.49
N PHE A 173 1.60 7.52 -6.48
CA PHE A 173 1.28 7.34 -5.07
C PHE A 173 1.14 8.71 -4.41
N TYR A 174 -0.02 8.97 -3.85
CA TYR A 174 -0.39 10.24 -3.26
C TYR A 174 -0.83 10.09 -1.80
N LYS A 175 -0.84 11.19 -1.07
CA LYS A 175 -1.35 11.30 0.31
C LYS A 175 -2.05 12.65 0.48
N GLY A 176 -2.95 12.76 1.45
CA GLY A 176 -3.43 14.08 1.82
C GLY A 176 -4.67 14.05 2.70
N THR A 177 -5.14 15.26 3.00
CA THR A 177 -6.40 15.53 3.71
C THR A 177 -7.25 16.55 2.95
N ASN A 178 -8.53 16.69 3.32
CA ASN A 178 -9.49 17.56 2.63
C ASN A 178 -9.57 17.31 1.12
N MET A 179 -9.49 16.03 0.72
CA MET A 179 -9.52 15.65 -0.69
C MET A 179 -10.97 15.68 -1.22
N GLY A 180 -11.25 16.53 -2.21
CA GLY A 180 -12.57 16.60 -2.85
C GLY A 180 -12.91 15.29 -3.58
N ASN A 181 -14.19 14.92 -3.61
CA ASN A 181 -14.67 13.66 -4.20
C ASN A 181 -14.01 12.39 -3.63
N SER A 182 -13.48 12.45 -2.41
CA SER A 182 -12.96 11.29 -1.68
C SER A 182 -14.08 10.57 -0.90
N PRO A 183 -13.90 9.28 -0.58
CA PRO A 183 -14.75 8.62 0.41
C PRO A 183 -14.51 9.22 1.80
N ALA A 184 -15.44 9.03 2.73
CA ALA A 184 -15.29 9.54 4.09
C ALA A 184 -14.19 8.78 4.87
N LEU A 185 -13.04 9.43 5.09
CA LEU A 185 -11.89 8.90 5.82
C LEU A 185 -11.93 9.26 7.31
N LEU A 186 -11.39 8.40 8.16
CA LEU A 186 -11.29 8.65 9.60
C LEU A 186 -10.20 9.70 9.83
N HIS A 187 -10.57 10.81 10.48
CA HIS A 187 -9.70 11.99 10.65
C HIS A 187 -9.19 12.63 9.33
N GLY A 188 -9.82 12.30 8.19
CA GLY A 188 -9.62 12.97 6.91
C GLY A 188 -8.34 12.63 6.15
N TRP A 189 -7.37 11.95 6.76
CA TRP A 189 -6.10 11.59 6.12
C TRP A 189 -6.15 10.22 5.44
N GLY A 190 -5.55 10.13 4.26
CA GLY A 190 -5.38 8.86 3.57
C GLY A 190 -4.32 8.88 2.49
N TYR A 191 -4.04 7.69 1.96
CA TYR A 191 -3.19 7.47 0.80
C TYR A 191 -4.06 7.20 -0.43
N VAL A 192 -3.60 7.63 -1.59
CA VAL A 192 -4.28 7.40 -2.87
C VAL A 192 -3.31 6.76 -3.84
N GLU A 193 -3.66 5.59 -4.35
CA GLU A 193 -2.98 4.95 -5.46
C GLU A 193 -3.79 5.22 -6.72
N VAL A 194 -3.13 5.79 -7.74
CA VAL A 194 -3.74 6.05 -9.04
C VAL A 194 -2.99 5.25 -10.10
N ILE A 195 -3.72 4.49 -10.90
CA ILE A 195 -3.19 3.75 -12.04
C ILE A 195 -3.95 4.21 -13.28
N ALA A 196 -3.27 4.91 -14.18
CA ALA A 196 -3.83 5.39 -15.43
C ALA A 196 -3.49 4.43 -16.59
N HIS A 197 -4.50 4.02 -17.35
CA HIS A 197 -4.31 3.30 -18.61
C HIS A 197 -3.91 4.28 -19.74
N GLY A 198 -4.57 5.44 -19.82
CA GLY A 198 -4.25 6.52 -20.74
C GLY A 198 -4.11 7.86 -20.00
N LEU A 199 -3.42 8.83 -20.59
CA LEU A 199 -3.33 10.17 -20.00
C LEU A 199 -4.72 10.79 -19.91
N GLY A 200 -5.22 11.01 -18.70
CA GLY A 200 -6.52 11.64 -18.44
C GLY A 200 -7.74 10.77 -18.75
N SER A 201 -7.58 9.48 -19.05
CA SER A 201 -8.68 8.57 -19.37
C SER A 201 -8.40 7.17 -18.83
N TRP A 202 -9.47 6.45 -18.45
CA TRP A 202 -9.38 5.07 -17.95
C TRP A 202 -8.44 4.93 -16.75
N VAL A 203 -8.91 5.40 -15.59
CA VAL A 203 -8.10 5.51 -14.36
C VAL A 203 -8.69 4.65 -13.25
N LEU A 204 -7.87 3.85 -12.57
CA LEU A 204 -8.21 3.21 -11.31
C LEU A 204 -7.70 4.09 -10.16
N GLN A 205 -8.57 4.38 -9.20
CA GLN A 205 -8.16 4.99 -7.94
C GLN A 205 -8.47 4.05 -6.78
N LYS A 206 -7.50 3.88 -5.88
CA LYS A 206 -7.70 3.26 -4.57
C LYS A 206 -7.34 4.26 -3.49
N VAL A 207 -8.19 4.38 -2.49
CA VAL A 207 -7.96 5.24 -1.32
C VAL A 207 -7.85 4.35 -0.10
N TYR A 208 -6.72 4.45 0.59
CA TYR A 208 -6.43 3.75 1.84
C TYR A 208 -6.61 4.75 2.98
N ASP A 209 -7.46 4.43 3.95
CA ASP A 209 -7.62 5.24 5.15
C ASP A 209 -6.35 5.11 6.01
N LEU A 210 -5.78 6.23 6.45
CA LEU A 210 -4.58 6.19 7.29
C LEU A 210 -4.88 5.67 8.70
N HIS A 211 -6.12 5.84 9.17
CA HIS A 211 -6.50 5.61 10.55
C HIS A 211 -7.46 4.43 10.74
N ALA A 212 -7.81 3.72 9.66
CA ALA A 212 -8.69 2.55 9.73
C ALA A 212 -8.29 1.48 8.71
N ASP A 213 -8.56 0.21 9.04
CA ASP A 213 -8.28 -0.96 8.17
C ASP A 213 -9.32 -1.09 7.05
N ARG A 214 -9.41 -0.07 6.20
CA ARG A 214 -10.35 -0.02 5.08
C ARG A 214 -9.73 0.69 3.89
N PHE A 215 -10.11 0.22 2.71
CA PHE A 215 -9.82 0.93 1.48
C PHE A 215 -11.01 0.91 0.55
N TYR A 216 -11.04 1.93 -0.31
CA TYR A 216 -12.08 2.18 -1.27
C TYR A 216 -11.48 2.17 -2.66
N MET A 217 -12.25 1.72 -3.65
CA MET A 217 -11.84 1.79 -5.05
C MET A 217 -12.93 2.41 -5.90
N ARG A 218 -12.52 3.07 -6.98
CA ARG A 218 -13.40 3.52 -8.07
C ARG A 218 -12.65 3.57 -9.39
N ARG A 219 -13.36 3.74 -10.49
CA ARG A 219 -12.79 3.83 -11.84
C ARG A 219 -13.32 5.06 -12.59
N LEU A 220 -12.47 5.69 -13.38
CA LEU A 220 -12.87 6.62 -14.44
C LEU A 220 -13.09 5.81 -15.72
N GLN A 221 -14.31 5.86 -16.25
CA GLN A 221 -14.71 5.22 -17.51
C GLN A 221 -15.19 6.31 -18.49
N ASP A 222 -15.61 5.92 -19.70
CA ASP A 222 -16.14 6.86 -20.71
C ASP A 222 -17.27 7.76 -20.16
N ASN A 223 -18.11 7.21 -19.27
CA ASN A 223 -19.25 7.90 -18.68
C ASN A 223 -18.90 8.65 -17.37
N GLY A 224 -17.61 8.81 -17.06
CA GLY A 224 -17.14 9.49 -15.85
C GLY A 224 -16.75 8.55 -14.72
N TRP A 225 -16.69 9.10 -13.50
CA TRP A 225 -16.28 8.38 -12.30
C TRP A 225 -17.39 7.46 -11.79
N THR A 226 -17.07 6.20 -11.52
CA THR A 226 -17.95 5.32 -10.76
C THR A 226 -18.05 5.77 -9.31
N ALA A 227 -19.10 5.33 -8.62
CA ALA A 227 -19.16 5.46 -7.16
C ALA A 227 -17.98 4.75 -6.48
N TRP A 228 -17.63 5.21 -5.28
CA TRP A 228 -16.66 4.53 -4.42
C TRP A 228 -17.27 3.25 -3.87
N THR A 229 -16.53 2.15 -3.98
CA THR A 229 -16.88 0.87 -3.36
C THR A 229 -15.80 0.50 -2.34
N GLN A 230 -16.19 0.26 -1.10
CA GLN A 230 -15.30 -0.33 -0.09
C GLN A 230 -15.02 -1.79 -0.46
N ASP A 231 -13.76 -2.22 -0.38
CA ASP A 231 -13.40 -3.58 -0.80
C ASP A 231 -13.97 -4.68 0.14
N LEU A 232 -14.18 -5.86 -0.46
CA LEU A 232 -15.22 -6.88 -0.26
C LEU A 232 -15.37 -7.51 1.15
N PHE A 233 -14.50 -7.24 2.14
CA PHE A 233 -14.61 -7.84 3.48
C PHE A 233 -15.89 -7.41 4.20
N GLN A 234 -16.27 -6.13 4.07
CA GLN A 234 -17.46 -5.62 4.74
C GLN A 234 -18.75 -6.24 4.18
N SER A 235 -18.84 -6.43 2.86
CA SER A 235 -20.01 -7.06 2.23
C SER A 235 -20.21 -8.52 2.71
N GLY A 236 -19.12 -9.25 2.96
CA GLY A 236 -19.17 -10.60 3.52
C GLY A 236 -19.64 -10.60 4.99
N VAL A 237 -19.19 -9.62 5.79
CA VAL A 237 -19.64 -9.45 7.19
C VAL A 237 -21.11 -9.04 7.25
N ASP A 238 -21.56 -8.12 6.39
CA ASP A 238 -22.95 -7.67 6.33
C ASP A 238 -23.90 -8.82 5.92
N ALA A 239 -23.46 -9.67 4.98
CA ALA A 239 -24.19 -10.88 4.60
C ALA A 239 -24.29 -11.86 5.78
N LYS A 240 -23.20 -12.10 6.51
CA LYS A 240 -23.21 -12.97 7.71
C LYS A 240 -24.09 -12.41 8.82
N ASN A 241 -24.04 -11.12 9.09
CA ASN A 241 -24.91 -10.45 10.07
C ASN A 241 -26.39 -10.61 9.71
N SER A 242 -26.74 -10.41 8.43
CA SER A 242 -28.12 -10.56 7.95
C SER A 242 -28.63 -11.99 8.10
N ILE A 243 -27.80 -12.99 7.75
CA ILE A 243 -28.13 -14.41 7.89
C ILE A 243 -28.30 -14.78 9.38
N ALA A 244 -27.35 -14.39 10.24
CA ALA A 244 -27.43 -14.65 11.68
C ALA A 244 -28.68 -14.00 12.31
N GLY A 245 -29.01 -12.76 11.93
CA GLY A 245 -30.23 -12.08 12.37
C GLY A 245 -31.51 -12.84 11.98
N ALA A 246 -31.58 -13.35 10.74
CA ALA A 246 -32.71 -14.14 10.28
C ALA A 246 -32.88 -15.47 11.05
N ILE A 247 -31.76 -16.15 11.36
CA ILE A 247 -31.77 -17.39 12.14
C ILE A 247 -32.21 -17.13 13.59
N ASN A 248 -31.68 -16.08 14.22
CA ASN A 248 -32.12 -15.65 15.57
C ASN A 248 -33.62 -15.33 15.61
N ALA A 249 -34.15 -14.67 14.58
CA ALA A 249 -35.58 -14.37 14.47
C ALA A 249 -36.47 -15.62 14.39
N LYS A 250 -35.89 -16.79 14.07
CA LYS A 250 -36.56 -18.09 14.08
C LYS A 250 -36.30 -18.90 15.37
N GLY A 251 -35.72 -18.26 16.39
CA GLY A 251 -35.52 -18.84 17.71
C GLY A 251 -34.27 -19.72 17.85
N VAL A 252 -33.37 -19.72 16.86
CA VAL A 252 -32.10 -20.46 16.92
C VAL A 252 -30.94 -19.47 17.13
N PRO A 253 -30.12 -19.60 18.20
CA PRO A 253 -29.01 -18.67 18.45
C PRO A 253 -27.92 -18.71 17.38
N ALA A 254 -27.69 -17.59 16.68
CA ALA A 254 -26.67 -17.44 15.63
C ALA A 254 -25.85 -16.14 15.78
N SER A 255 -24.62 -16.14 15.30
CA SER A 255 -23.69 -15.00 15.34
C SER A 255 -22.98 -14.82 14.00
N ALA A 256 -22.62 -13.59 13.65
CA ALA A 256 -21.80 -13.34 12.46
C ALA A 256 -20.35 -13.86 12.59
N ASN A 257 -19.93 -14.22 13.80
CA ASN A 257 -18.67 -14.92 14.04
C ASN A 257 -18.74 -16.41 13.68
N ASP A 258 -19.94 -16.97 13.51
CA ASP A 258 -20.09 -18.33 13.01
C ASP A 258 -19.54 -18.42 11.57
N ASP A 259 -18.87 -19.51 11.23
CA ASP A 259 -18.53 -19.81 9.84
C ASP A 259 -19.80 -20.20 9.04
N PHE A 260 -19.69 -20.20 7.71
CA PHE A 260 -20.86 -20.49 6.87
C PHE A 260 -21.40 -21.90 7.07
N ALA A 261 -20.54 -22.86 7.43
CA ALA A 261 -20.97 -24.23 7.71
C ALA A 261 -21.81 -24.32 9.00
N THR A 262 -21.40 -23.59 10.04
CA THR A 262 -22.11 -23.48 11.31
C THR A 262 -23.44 -22.76 11.14
N LEU A 263 -23.48 -21.66 10.38
CA LEU A 263 -24.72 -20.97 10.04
C LEU A 263 -25.67 -21.89 9.25
N ALA A 264 -25.16 -22.66 8.29
CA ALA A 264 -25.96 -23.63 7.54
C ALA A 264 -26.54 -24.72 8.44
N ALA A 265 -25.75 -25.27 9.37
CA ALA A 265 -26.23 -26.25 10.34
C ALA A 265 -27.31 -25.69 11.26
N LYS A 266 -27.19 -24.42 11.67
CA LYS A 266 -28.20 -23.73 12.49
C LYS A 266 -29.50 -23.47 11.73
N ILE A 267 -29.44 -23.22 10.42
CA ILE A 267 -30.66 -23.13 9.58
C ILE A 267 -31.44 -24.46 9.64
N SER A 268 -30.76 -25.61 9.63
CA SER A 268 -31.41 -26.92 9.77
C SER A 268 -32.07 -27.16 11.13
N GLN A 269 -31.78 -26.36 12.15
CA GLN A 269 -32.38 -26.45 13.48
C GLN A 269 -33.66 -25.60 13.62
N ILE A 270 -34.00 -24.79 12.60
CA ILE A 270 -35.22 -23.99 12.61
C ILE A 270 -36.42 -24.93 12.59
N LYS A 271 -37.20 -24.95 13.69
CA LYS A 271 -38.43 -25.76 13.79
C LYS A 271 -39.49 -25.27 12.80
N THR A 272 -40.02 -26.18 12.00
CA THR A 272 -41.08 -25.93 11.01
C THR A 272 -42.45 -26.47 11.44
N GLU A 273 -42.58 -26.93 12.69
CA GLU A 273 -43.72 -27.71 13.15
C GLU A 273 -44.99 -26.89 13.37
N LEU A 274 -46.13 -27.39 12.86
CA LEU A 274 -47.48 -26.96 13.27
C LEU A 274 -47.64 -27.24 14.78
N SER A 275 -47.97 -26.20 15.54
CA SER A 275 -48.20 -26.35 16.98
C SER A 275 -49.57 -26.98 17.24
N LEU A 276 -49.58 -28.23 17.71
CA LEU A 276 -50.73 -28.84 18.37
C LEU A 276 -51.13 -28.00 19.59
N VAL A 277 -52.27 -27.32 19.53
CA VAL A 277 -52.86 -26.66 20.70
C VAL A 277 -53.90 -27.61 21.27
N ASP A 278 -53.53 -28.29 22.36
CA ASP A 278 -54.44 -29.12 23.15
C ASP A 278 -55.28 -28.21 24.06
N SER A 279 -56.37 -27.67 23.53
CA SER A 279 -57.37 -26.94 24.32
C SER A 279 -58.50 -27.88 24.71
N LYS A 280 -58.30 -28.64 25.79
CA LYS A 280 -59.30 -29.56 26.32
C LYS A 280 -60.57 -28.81 26.77
N ILE A 281 -61.66 -28.95 26.00
CA ILE A 281 -63.00 -28.44 26.35
C ILE A 281 -63.91 -29.64 26.63
N SER A 282 -64.35 -29.80 27.88
CA SER A 282 -65.35 -30.81 28.28
C SER A 282 -66.69 -30.13 28.60
N TRP A 283 -67.81 -30.69 28.16
CA TRP A 283 -69.16 -30.12 28.35
C TRP A 283 -70.22 -31.20 28.54
N SER A 284 -71.26 -30.95 29.33
CA SER A 284 -72.39 -31.87 29.50
C SER A 284 -73.68 -31.09 29.75
N ASN A 285 -74.78 -31.40 29.06
CA ASN A 285 -76.05 -30.70 29.27
C ASN A 285 -77.25 -31.62 29.03
N THR A 286 -78.02 -31.90 30.06
CA THR A 286 -79.19 -32.80 30.01
C THR A 286 -80.47 -31.98 29.88
N HIS A 287 -81.36 -32.30 28.92
CA HIS A 287 -82.61 -31.57 28.70
C HIS A 287 -83.82 -32.51 28.56
N SER A 288 -84.66 -32.62 29.59
CA SER A 288 -85.82 -33.53 29.59
C SER A 288 -87.17 -32.78 29.45
N PRO A 289 -87.67 -32.51 28.23
CA PRO A 289 -88.97 -31.86 28.05
C PRO A 289 -90.16 -32.85 28.20
N SER A 290 -91.16 -32.50 29.00
CA SER A 290 -92.46 -33.19 29.03
C SER A 290 -93.46 -32.53 28.05
N MET A 291 -94.19 -33.31 27.23
CA MET A 291 -95.07 -32.76 26.18
C MET A 291 -96.55 -33.14 26.35
N TYR A 292 -97.45 -32.22 25.97
CA TYR A 292 -98.90 -32.44 25.85
C TYR A 292 -99.36 -32.12 24.42
N GLY A 293 -100.18 -32.98 23.84
CA GLY A 293 -100.39 -33.08 22.39
C GLY A 293 -101.27 -31.99 21.77
N ASP A 294 -100.83 -31.54 20.58
CA ASP A 294 -101.62 -31.05 19.45
C ASP A 294 -100.93 -31.57 18.17
N ASP A 295 -101.64 -31.81 17.07
CA ASP A 295 -101.19 -32.42 15.78
C ASP A 295 -100.07 -31.68 15.03
N LYS A 296 -99.33 -30.80 15.68
CA LYS A 296 -98.26 -30.01 15.08
C LYS A 296 -96.92 -30.71 15.27
N LYS A 297 -96.16 -30.78 14.18
CA LYS A 297 -94.74 -31.16 14.21
C LYS A 297 -94.03 -30.30 15.25
N VAL A 298 -93.40 -30.96 16.21
CA VAL A 298 -92.58 -30.30 17.22
C VAL A 298 -91.14 -30.38 16.76
N VAL A 299 -90.48 -29.23 16.65
CA VAL A 299 -89.07 -29.14 16.29
C VAL A 299 -88.30 -28.55 17.45
N TYR A 300 -87.27 -29.28 17.85
CA TYR A 300 -86.29 -28.85 18.82
C TYR A 300 -84.95 -28.72 18.13
N ASP A 301 -84.30 -27.57 18.27
CA ASP A 301 -83.01 -27.31 17.66
C ASP A 301 -82.11 -26.61 18.68
N TYR A 302 -81.10 -27.34 19.17
CA TYR A 302 -80.33 -26.95 20.34
C TYR A 302 -78.85 -26.83 20.02
N VAL A 303 -78.22 -25.79 20.55
CA VAL A 303 -76.76 -25.62 20.53
C VAL A 303 -76.16 -26.44 21.66
N VAL A 304 -75.33 -27.40 21.27
CA VAL A 304 -74.60 -28.31 22.15
C VAL A 304 -73.24 -27.71 22.52
N ALA A 305 -72.50 -27.19 21.54
CA ALA A 305 -71.20 -26.60 21.82
C ALA A 305 -70.83 -25.56 20.75
N THR A 306 -69.95 -24.62 21.12
CA THR A 306 -69.28 -23.73 20.18
C THR A 306 -67.90 -24.26 19.89
N MET A 307 -67.64 -24.61 18.63
CA MET A 307 -66.34 -25.03 18.12
C MET A 307 -65.54 -23.79 17.70
N PRO A 308 -64.28 -23.60 18.14
CA PRO A 308 -63.55 -22.32 18.02
C PRO A 308 -63.14 -21.90 16.59
N ASN A 309 -62.75 -22.84 15.72
CA ASN A 309 -62.67 -22.71 14.25
C ASN A 309 -62.26 -24.07 13.66
N MET A 310 -62.59 -24.31 12.39
CA MET A 310 -62.38 -25.61 11.73
C MET A 310 -61.21 -25.61 10.73
N LYS A 311 -60.28 -24.65 10.80
CA LYS A 311 -59.13 -24.59 9.85
C LYS A 311 -58.12 -25.72 10.08
N ASN A 312 -58.02 -26.17 11.31
CA ASN A 312 -57.06 -27.16 11.77
C ASN A 312 -57.68 -28.56 11.79
N ALA A 313 -56.89 -29.58 12.10
CA ALA A 313 -57.47 -30.90 12.36
C ALA A 313 -58.14 -30.90 13.74
N PHE A 314 -59.34 -31.46 13.84
CA PHE A 314 -60.10 -31.56 15.09
C PHE A 314 -60.59 -32.98 15.33
N ALA A 315 -60.23 -33.49 16.50
CA ALA A 315 -60.79 -34.72 17.04
C ALA A 315 -61.90 -34.37 18.02
N PHE A 316 -63.03 -35.06 17.91
CA PHE A 316 -64.05 -35.16 18.94
C PHE A 316 -64.01 -36.61 19.42
N ASP A 317 -63.44 -36.82 20.61
CA ASP A 317 -63.45 -38.12 21.28
C ASP A 317 -64.58 -38.14 22.29
N GLY A 318 -65.75 -38.63 21.92
CA GLY A 318 -66.92 -38.54 22.76
C GLY A 318 -68.18 -39.26 22.27
N SER A 319 -69.19 -39.30 23.14
CA SER A 319 -70.47 -39.95 22.85
C SER A 319 -71.59 -38.93 22.88
N ILE A 320 -72.56 -39.04 21.95
CA ILE A 320 -73.82 -38.29 21.98
C ILE A 320 -74.90 -39.28 22.38
N TRP A 321 -75.22 -39.32 23.66
CA TRP A 321 -76.28 -40.20 24.18
C TRP A 321 -77.65 -39.61 23.86
N LEU A 322 -78.63 -40.49 23.65
CA LEU A 322 -80.03 -40.14 23.48
C LEU A 322 -80.86 -41.22 24.18
N ASP A 323 -81.13 -41.02 25.46
CA ASP A 323 -82.13 -41.85 26.13
C ASP A 323 -83.52 -41.41 25.68
N ASN A 324 -84.40 -42.36 25.43
CA ASN A 324 -85.84 -42.13 25.30
C ASN A 324 -86.49 -43.00 26.35
N GLU A 325 -86.86 -42.40 27.48
CA GLU A 325 -87.60 -43.14 28.51
C GLU A 325 -88.92 -43.68 27.94
N LYS A 326 -89.30 -44.91 28.34
CA LYS A 326 -90.44 -45.66 27.81
C LYS A 326 -91.70 -44.80 27.70
N THR A 327 -92.08 -44.44 26.47
CA THR A 327 -93.45 -44.04 26.17
C THR A 327 -94.25 -45.31 25.88
N ASN A 328 -95.25 -45.59 26.72
CA ASN A 328 -96.27 -46.61 26.45
C ASN A 328 -97.10 -46.15 25.25
N SER A 329 -96.61 -46.35 24.02
CA SER A 329 -97.41 -46.83 22.89
C SER A 329 -96.60 -46.74 21.60
N ASP A 330 -96.65 -47.84 20.86
CA ASP A 330 -95.96 -48.01 19.60
C ASP A 330 -96.47 -47.06 18.50
N ASN A 331 -95.53 -46.59 17.67
CA ASN A 331 -95.69 -45.94 16.35
C ASN A 331 -95.53 -44.41 16.22
N SER A 332 -94.66 -43.76 16.99
CA SER A 332 -94.27 -42.35 16.74
C SER A 332 -92.98 -42.27 15.90
N ALA A 333 -93.10 -41.74 14.68
CA ALA A 333 -92.01 -41.49 13.74
C ALA A 333 -91.24 -40.19 14.11
N GLY A 334 -90.33 -40.28 15.09
CA GLY A 334 -89.40 -39.18 15.39
C GLY A 334 -88.11 -39.29 14.60
N SER A 335 -87.49 -38.16 14.23
CA SER A 335 -86.16 -38.11 13.63
C SER A 335 -85.22 -37.22 14.43
N ALA A 336 -83.97 -37.65 14.63
CA ALA A 336 -82.93 -36.89 15.29
C ALA A 336 -81.73 -36.73 14.34
N ARG A 337 -81.02 -35.60 14.42
CA ARG A 337 -79.74 -35.44 13.74
C ARG A 337 -78.80 -34.52 14.49
N ALA A 338 -77.51 -34.82 14.39
CA ALA A 338 -76.44 -33.94 14.86
C ALA A 338 -75.76 -33.31 13.64
N TYR A 339 -75.55 -31.99 13.69
CA TYR A 339 -74.98 -31.22 12.59
C TYR A 339 -74.18 -30.02 13.09
N LEU A 340 -73.29 -29.50 12.25
CA LEU A 340 -72.60 -28.24 12.47
C LEU A 340 -73.33 -27.11 11.76
N GLU A 341 -73.38 -25.93 12.36
CA GLU A 341 -73.90 -24.71 11.77
C GLU A 341 -72.81 -23.63 11.79
N ASP A 342 -72.46 -23.09 10.61
CA ASP A 342 -71.50 -21.99 10.53
C ASP A 342 -72.15 -20.63 10.90
N TRP A 343 -71.33 -19.59 10.98
CA TRP A 343 -71.80 -18.24 11.29
C TRP A 343 -72.74 -17.64 10.22
N ASN A 344 -72.81 -18.24 9.03
CA ASN A 344 -73.70 -17.85 7.94
C ASN A 344 -74.99 -18.69 7.92
N GLY A 345 -75.21 -19.56 8.91
CA GLY A 345 -76.37 -20.44 9.02
C GLY A 345 -76.33 -21.66 8.09
N LYS A 346 -75.17 -21.94 7.45
CA LYS A 346 -75.01 -23.12 6.61
C LYS A 346 -74.76 -24.34 7.48
N THR A 347 -75.36 -25.46 7.11
CA THR A 347 -75.33 -26.68 7.92
C THR A 347 -74.50 -27.79 7.28
N CYS A 348 -73.83 -28.60 8.11
CA CYS A 348 -73.12 -29.81 7.72
C CYS A 348 -73.56 -30.96 8.62
N ASP A 349 -74.28 -31.94 8.06
CA ASP A 349 -74.74 -33.10 8.81
C ASP A 349 -73.54 -33.96 9.24
N ILE A 350 -73.42 -34.18 10.55
CA ILE A 350 -72.40 -35.04 11.15
C ILE A 350 -72.96 -36.45 11.28
N ASN A 351 -74.18 -36.60 11.79
CA ASN A 351 -74.80 -37.90 11.93
C ASN A 351 -76.31 -37.85 11.70
N SER A 352 -76.82 -38.82 10.94
CA SER A 352 -78.25 -39.09 10.82
C SER A 352 -78.58 -40.14 11.88
N ILE A 353 -79.34 -39.74 12.89
CA ILE A 353 -79.74 -40.62 13.98
C ILE A 353 -81.12 -41.12 13.59
N GLY A 354 -81.21 -42.41 13.23
CA GLY A 354 -82.29 -42.99 12.45
C GLY A 354 -83.74 -42.66 12.85
N HIS A 355 -84.66 -42.93 11.93
CA HIS A 355 -86.09 -42.76 12.09
C HIS A 355 -86.66 -43.89 12.97
N SER A 356 -86.92 -43.64 14.24
CA SER A 356 -87.43 -44.69 15.14
C SER A 356 -88.90 -44.98 14.82
N THR A 357 -89.22 -46.25 14.54
CA THR A 357 -90.59 -46.78 14.70
C THR A 357 -90.75 -47.68 15.93
N ARG A 358 -89.67 -48.03 16.64
CA ARG A 358 -89.65 -48.74 17.93
C ARG A 358 -88.19 -48.97 18.40
N TRP A 359 -87.92 -48.77 19.70
CA TRP A 359 -86.67 -49.07 20.45
C TRP A 359 -85.48 -48.08 20.34
N GLY A 360 -84.86 -47.80 21.49
CA GLY A 360 -83.79 -46.82 21.68
C GLY A 360 -82.44 -47.31 21.17
N TYR A 361 -81.76 -46.47 20.39
CA TYR A 361 -80.38 -46.67 19.95
C TYR A 361 -79.47 -45.67 20.66
N ASN A 362 -78.44 -46.18 21.32
CA ASN A 362 -77.37 -45.33 21.83
C ASN A 362 -76.27 -45.20 20.76
N TYR A 363 -75.87 -43.97 20.41
CA TYR A 363 -74.84 -43.73 19.40
C TYR A 363 -73.62 -43.01 19.99
N ALA A 364 -72.47 -43.68 20.07
CA ALA A 364 -71.21 -43.01 20.30
C ALA A 364 -70.60 -42.60 18.96
N THR A 365 -70.31 -41.31 18.74
CA THR A 365 -69.73 -40.83 17.47
C THR A 365 -68.44 -40.10 17.74
N ASN A 366 -67.33 -40.67 17.27
CA ASN A 366 -66.05 -39.97 17.23
C ASN A 366 -65.89 -39.30 15.86
N ILE A 367 -65.48 -38.03 15.84
CA ILE A 367 -65.32 -37.24 14.61
C ILE A 367 -63.87 -36.81 14.50
N PHE A 368 -63.26 -37.09 13.36
CA PHE A 368 -61.91 -36.64 13.02
C PHE A 368 -61.98 -35.81 11.75
N MET A 369 -61.75 -34.51 11.82
CA MET A 369 -61.66 -33.67 10.63
C MET A 369 -60.21 -33.27 10.36
N LEU A 370 -59.81 -33.29 9.09
CA LEU A 370 -58.48 -32.95 8.61
C LEU A 370 -58.61 -31.81 7.58
N ASN A 371 -57.95 -30.68 7.84
CA ASN A 371 -57.88 -29.52 6.93
C ASN A 371 -59.24 -28.88 6.63
N GLY A 372 -60.16 -28.87 7.60
CA GLY A 372 -61.45 -28.16 7.57
C GLY A 372 -62.47 -28.54 6.49
N ARG A 373 -62.12 -29.37 5.49
CA ARG A 373 -63.00 -29.73 4.38
C ARG A 373 -63.28 -31.22 4.27
N LYS A 374 -62.43 -32.06 4.85
CA LYS A 374 -62.61 -33.51 4.87
C LYS A 374 -62.62 -34.00 6.30
N GLY A 375 -63.55 -34.89 6.62
CA GLY A 375 -63.58 -35.56 7.90
C GLY A 375 -63.92 -37.03 7.77
N TYR A 376 -63.72 -37.74 8.87
CA TYR A 376 -64.12 -39.11 9.10
C TYR A 376 -64.94 -39.13 10.37
N LYS A 377 -66.06 -39.84 10.34
CA LYS A 377 -66.81 -40.19 11.55
C LYS A 377 -66.77 -41.68 11.75
N THR A 378 -66.69 -42.08 13.01
CA THR A 378 -66.94 -43.46 13.43
C THR A 378 -68.14 -43.45 14.34
N VAL A 379 -69.22 -44.09 13.89
CA VAL A 379 -70.46 -44.25 14.64
C VAL A 379 -70.51 -45.66 15.20
N THR A 380 -70.64 -45.76 16.51
CA THR A 380 -70.91 -47.01 17.22
C THR A 380 -72.36 -46.98 17.67
N SER A 381 -73.15 -47.96 17.25
CA SER A 381 -74.57 -48.05 17.65
C SER A 381 -74.82 -49.26 18.54
N PHE A 382 -75.62 -49.05 19.59
CA PHE A 382 -76.10 -50.09 20.49
C PHE A 382 -77.62 -50.20 20.34
N TRP A 383 -78.12 -51.41 20.17
CA TRP A 383 -79.55 -51.70 20.25
C TRP A 383 -79.85 -52.33 21.60
N ASP A 384 -80.85 -51.81 22.33
CA ASP A 384 -81.25 -52.35 23.62
C ASP A 384 -81.83 -53.78 23.44
N GLY A 385 -80.96 -54.78 23.62
CA GLY A 385 -81.25 -56.19 23.37
C GLY A 385 -80.05 -56.99 22.84
N ASP A 386 -79.12 -56.34 22.13
CA ASP A 386 -77.93 -56.98 21.56
C ASP A 386 -76.66 -56.65 22.35
N LYS A 387 -75.83 -57.68 22.63
CA LYS A 387 -74.53 -57.53 23.31
C LYS A 387 -73.39 -57.07 22.39
N GLU A 388 -73.65 -56.92 21.09
CA GLU A 388 -72.61 -56.56 20.11
C GLU A 388 -72.83 -55.15 19.56
N ALA A 389 -71.80 -54.32 19.68
CA ALA A 389 -71.77 -52.97 19.11
C ALA A 389 -71.44 -53.03 17.62
N THR A 390 -72.23 -52.36 16.78
CA THR A 390 -71.88 -52.21 15.36
C THR A 390 -71.09 -50.92 15.15
N HIS A 391 -69.94 -51.02 14.48
CA HIS A 391 -69.06 -49.89 14.18
C HIS A 391 -69.08 -49.58 12.68
N THR A 392 -69.41 -48.34 12.34
CA THR A 392 -69.37 -47.86 10.94
C THR A 392 -68.50 -46.61 10.85
N SER A 393 -67.53 -46.63 9.94
CA SER A 393 -66.70 -45.46 9.62
C SER A 393 -67.09 -44.91 8.26
N THR A 394 -67.36 -43.61 8.17
CA THR A 394 -67.76 -42.95 6.93
C THR A 394 -67.05 -41.60 6.80
N SER A 395 -66.71 -41.22 5.56
CA SER A 395 -66.17 -39.88 5.29
C SER A 395 -67.28 -38.84 5.30
N ILE A 396 -67.05 -37.72 5.99
CA ILE A 396 -67.88 -36.51 5.90
C ILE A 396 -67.18 -35.54 4.95
N GLN A 397 -67.93 -34.90 4.06
CA GLN A 397 -67.45 -33.76 3.27
C GLN A 397 -68.16 -32.51 3.77
N ILE A 398 -67.39 -31.46 4.07
CA ILE A 398 -67.97 -30.16 4.42
C ILE A 398 -68.56 -29.54 3.15
N PRO A 399 -69.83 -29.11 3.14
CA PRO A 399 -70.46 -28.52 1.96
C PRO A 399 -69.72 -27.28 1.46
N ASP A 400 -69.63 -27.11 0.14
CA ASP A 400 -68.98 -25.95 -0.48
C ASP A 400 -69.57 -24.64 0.01
N GLY A 401 -68.75 -23.74 0.55
CA GLY A 401 -69.18 -22.45 1.08
C GLY A 401 -69.61 -22.47 2.56
N PHE A 402 -69.38 -23.57 3.29
CA PHE A 402 -69.40 -23.58 4.76
C PHE A 402 -68.16 -22.84 5.29
N ASP A 403 -68.34 -21.87 6.18
CA ASP A 403 -67.26 -21.07 6.74
C ASP A 403 -66.51 -21.82 7.85
N VAL A 404 -65.34 -22.34 7.49
CA VAL A 404 -64.44 -23.06 8.40
C VAL A 404 -63.51 -22.12 9.19
N SER A 405 -63.52 -20.82 8.86
CA SER A 405 -62.56 -19.84 9.38
C SER A 405 -62.97 -19.20 10.70
N ARG A 406 -64.23 -19.34 11.07
CA ARG A 406 -64.85 -18.80 12.29
C ARG A 406 -65.35 -19.92 13.19
N PRO A 407 -65.69 -19.62 14.46
CA PRO A 407 -66.37 -20.59 15.30
C PRO A 407 -67.67 -21.09 14.64
N CYS A 408 -67.95 -22.38 14.77
CA CYS A 408 -69.21 -22.99 14.34
C CYS A 408 -69.94 -23.62 15.53
N LEU A 409 -71.24 -23.85 15.40
CA LEU A 409 -72.07 -24.42 16.45
C LEU A 409 -72.30 -25.91 16.17
N LEU A 410 -71.99 -26.77 17.13
CA LEU A 410 -72.49 -28.13 17.16
C LEU A 410 -73.94 -28.09 17.63
N LYS A 411 -74.85 -28.57 16.81
CA LYS A 411 -76.29 -28.57 17.09
C LYS A 411 -76.90 -29.96 16.97
N VAL A 412 -77.91 -30.19 17.78
CA VAL A 412 -78.76 -31.39 17.69
C VAL A 412 -80.18 -30.95 17.44
N LYS A 413 -80.76 -31.46 16.36
CA LYS A 413 -82.15 -31.21 15.99
C LYS A 413 -82.96 -32.48 16.15
N TRP A 414 -84.11 -32.34 16.78
CA TRP A 414 -85.11 -33.38 16.92
C TRP A 414 -86.45 -32.91 16.34
N GLU A 415 -87.09 -33.81 15.61
CA GLU A 415 -88.38 -33.57 15.00
C GLU A 415 -89.33 -34.69 15.42
N PHE A 416 -90.39 -34.31 16.12
CA PHE A 416 -91.39 -35.23 16.64
C PHE A 416 -92.75 -34.95 16.04
N TYR A 417 -93.45 -36.03 15.68
CA TYR A 417 -94.80 -36.00 15.13
C TYR A 417 -95.75 -36.63 16.16
N PRO A 418 -96.33 -35.83 17.08
CA PRO A 418 -97.29 -36.34 18.05
C PRO A 418 -98.56 -36.83 17.35
N ILE A 419 -99.10 -37.96 17.80
CA ILE A 419 -100.44 -38.43 17.38
C ILE A 419 -101.47 -37.85 18.36
N ALA A 420 -102.52 -37.19 17.86
CA ALA A 420 -103.62 -36.66 18.66
C ALA A 420 -104.16 -37.66 19.69
N GLY A 421 -104.45 -37.15 20.89
CA GLY A 421 -105.14 -37.89 21.96
C GLY A 421 -104.26 -38.81 22.81
N ARG A 422 -102.93 -38.75 22.69
CA ARG A 422 -101.99 -39.55 23.50
C ARG A 422 -101.06 -38.69 24.34
N PHE A 423 -100.69 -39.24 25.50
CA PHE A 423 -99.67 -38.67 26.39
C PHE A 423 -98.29 -39.17 25.98
N TYR A 424 -97.35 -38.26 25.83
CA TYR A 424 -95.95 -38.58 25.54
C TYR A 424 -95.05 -37.93 26.58
N GLN A 425 -94.30 -38.76 27.30
CA GLN A 425 -93.21 -38.30 28.15
C GLN A 425 -91.92 -38.79 27.54
N VAL A 426 -91.21 -37.89 26.85
CA VAL A 426 -89.93 -38.21 26.21
C VAL A 426 -88.85 -37.45 26.99
N SER A 427 -88.15 -38.16 27.86
CA SER A 427 -86.93 -37.63 28.48
C SER A 427 -85.78 -37.82 27.50
N ILE A 428 -85.18 -36.73 27.01
CA ILE A 428 -84.02 -36.78 26.09
C ILE A 428 -82.77 -36.33 26.83
N SER A 429 -81.91 -37.25 27.21
CA SER A 429 -80.57 -36.88 27.69
C SER A 429 -79.65 -36.66 26.48
N CYS A 430 -78.88 -35.57 26.43
CA CYS A 430 -77.77 -35.43 25.47
C CYS A 430 -76.45 -35.11 26.20
N GLY A 431 -75.68 -36.14 26.51
CA GLY A 431 -74.31 -35.97 27.00
C GLY A 431 -73.35 -35.82 25.82
N VAL A 432 -72.36 -34.92 25.89
CA VAL A 432 -71.28 -34.78 24.90
C VAL A 432 -69.95 -34.75 25.63
N ASN A 433 -69.51 -35.91 26.11
CA ASN A 433 -68.22 -36.01 26.79
C ASN A 433 -67.11 -36.12 25.76
N GLY A 434 -66.35 -35.06 25.50
CA GLY A 434 -65.15 -35.21 24.69
C GLY A 434 -64.08 -34.15 24.82
N THR A 435 -62.99 -34.35 24.08
CA THR A 435 -61.87 -33.41 23.97
C THR A 435 -61.80 -32.91 22.54
N ILE A 436 -61.72 -31.59 22.36
CA ILE A 436 -61.41 -30.97 21.06
C ILE A 436 -59.91 -30.69 21.01
N THR A 437 -59.20 -31.32 20.10
CA THR A 437 -57.76 -31.05 19.89
C THR A 437 -57.59 -30.36 18.55
N THR A 438 -57.00 -29.17 18.51
CA THR A 438 -56.69 -28.46 17.24
C THR A 438 -55.23 -28.66 16.86
N CYS A 439 -54.95 -29.24 15.68
CA CYS A 439 -53.58 -29.45 15.15
C CYS A 439 -53.13 -28.35 14.19
#